data_AF-R5JRB8-F1
#
_entry.id   AF-R5JRB8-F1
#
_cell.length_a   1.000
_cell.length_b   1.000
_cell.length_c   1.000
_cell.angle_alpha   90.00
_cell.angle_beta   90.00
_cell.angle_gamma   90.00
#
_symmetry.space_group_name_H-M   'P 1'
#
loop_
_entity.id
_entity.type
_entity.pdbx_description
1 polymer ?
#
loop_
_entity_poly.entity_id
_entity_poly.type
_entity_poly.pdbx_seq_one_letter_code
_entity_poly.pdbx_strand_id
1 'polypeptide(L)'
;MFDFASASRNEGDILGLNDKGLVTYDRKVKKDAFYFYQSAWSESPVLHITSKRDIARREPATDIKIYSNCDHIHLKVNGQDCGHPDREDNILIWKNVSLKKGENRIEASGKKGTVDLTDQCKWVLLDKKK
;
A
#
# COMPACT_ATOMS: atom_id res chain seq x y z
N MET A 1 8.94 -2.98 16.85
CA MET A 1 9.50 -2.97 15.47
C MET A 1 9.14 -4.25 14.73
N PHE A 2 9.49 -5.42 15.25
CA PHE A 2 9.19 -6.72 14.62
C PHE A 2 8.11 -7.45 15.41
N ASP A 3 7.40 -8.36 14.74
CA ASP A 3 6.61 -9.37 15.45
C ASP A 3 7.56 -10.24 16.30
N PHE A 4 7.07 -10.76 17.44
CA PHE A 4 7.88 -11.53 18.39
C PHE A 4 7.07 -12.60 19.11
N ALA A 5 7.75 -13.65 19.58
CA ALA A 5 7.12 -14.77 20.27
C ALA A 5 6.60 -14.34 21.65
N SER A 6 5.38 -14.74 21.97
CA SER A 6 4.72 -14.52 23.25
C SER A 6 3.76 -15.67 23.49
N ALA A 7 4.24 -16.70 24.21
CA ALA A 7 3.57 -18.01 24.30
C ALA A 7 2.12 -17.95 24.81
N SER A 8 1.77 -16.96 25.62
CA SER A 8 0.43 -16.78 26.16
C SER A 8 -0.58 -16.13 25.20
N ARG A 9 -0.14 -15.63 24.04
CA ARG A 9 -1.03 -14.96 23.06
C ARG A 9 -1.87 -15.97 22.29
N ASN A 10 -3.17 -15.71 22.21
CA ASN A 10 -4.16 -16.45 21.43
C ASN A 10 -5.05 -15.44 20.68
N GLU A 11 -4.46 -14.76 19.70
CA GLU A 11 -5.08 -13.67 18.94
C GLU A 11 -4.52 -13.65 17.50
N GLY A 12 -5.18 -12.90 16.61
CA GLY A 12 -4.75 -12.76 15.22
C GLY A 12 -4.73 -14.10 14.46
N ASP A 13 -3.80 -14.24 13.52
CA ASP A 13 -3.72 -15.41 12.63
C ASP A 13 -2.77 -16.51 13.15
N ILE A 14 -1.94 -16.23 14.16
CA ILE A 14 -0.88 -17.14 14.64
C ILE A 14 -0.86 -17.17 16.17
N LEU A 15 -1.08 -18.35 16.75
CA LEU A 15 -0.95 -18.59 18.19
C LEU A 15 0.48 -18.37 18.67
N GLY A 16 0.63 -17.84 19.89
CA GLY A 16 1.92 -17.61 20.51
C GLY A 16 2.74 -16.45 19.91
N LEU A 17 2.10 -15.60 19.09
CA LEU A 17 2.76 -14.46 18.44
C LEU A 17 2.16 -13.13 18.92
N ASN A 18 3.02 -12.15 19.17
CA ASN A 18 2.63 -10.74 19.18
C ASN A 18 2.91 -10.16 17.78
N ASP A 19 1.83 -9.84 17.07
CA ASP A 19 1.79 -9.43 15.66
C ASP A 19 1.76 -7.90 15.45
N LYS A 20 2.14 -7.12 16.47
CA LYS A 20 2.13 -5.64 16.45
C LYS A 20 3.39 -5.04 15.84
N GLY A 21 4.26 -5.84 15.23
CA GLY A 21 5.43 -5.37 14.51
C GLY A 21 5.06 -4.65 13.22
N LEU A 22 5.90 -3.70 12.81
CA LEU A 22 5.90 -3.09 11.47
C LEU A 22 6.49 -4.05 10.43
N VAL A 23 7.28 -5.03 10.87
CA VAL A 23 7.93 -6.06 10.05
C VAL A 23 7.63 -7.43 10.67
N THR A 24 7.45 -8.46 9.82
CA THR A 24 7.10 -9.82 10.25
C THR A 24 8.17 -10.48 11.12
N TYR A 25 7.78 -11.55 11.81
CA TYR A 25 8.63 -12.32 12.71
C TYR A 25 9.91 -12.84 12.05
N ASP A 26 9.83 -13.27 10.80
CA ASP A 26 10.99 -13.76 10.02
C ASP A 26 11.78 -12.63 9.34
N ARG A 27 11.40 -11.37 9.58
CA ARG A 27 12.00 -10.14 9.03
C ARG A 27 11.85 -9.99 7.51
N LYS A 28 11.07 -10.84 6.83
CA LYS A 28 10.96 -10.82 5.36
C LYS A 28 9.96 -9.81 4.83
N VAL A 29 8.88 -9.54 5.56
CA VAL A 29 7.79 -8.69 5.08
C VAL A 29 7.68 -7.42 5.91
N LYS A 30 7.83 -6.28 5.24
CA LYS A 30 7.48 -4.95 5.78
C LYS A 30 5.99 -4.71 5.58
N LYS A 31 5.27 -4.37 6.65
CA LYS A 31 3.83 -4.04 6.61
C LYS A 31 3.65 -2.60 6.13
N ASP A 32 2.44 -2.20 5.73
CA ASP A 32 2.22 -0.86 5.17
C ASP A 32 2.59 0.26 6.16
N ALA A 33 2.36 0.03 7.46
CA ALA A 33 2.78 0.95 8.52
C ALA A 33 4.30 1.19 8.56
N PHE A 34 5.13 0.22 8.13
CA PHE A 34 6.58 0.45 7.99
C PHE A 34 6.85 1.57 6.99
N TYR A 35 6.16 1.56 5.85
CA TYR A 35 6.39 2.51 4.77
C TYR A 35 5.82 3.90 5.08
N PHE A 36 4.77 3.99 5.90
CA PHE A 36 4.34 5.27 6.47
C PHE A 36 5.50 5.93 7.24
N TYR A 37 6.04 5.25 8.24
CA TYR A 37 7.18 5.77 9.01
C TYR A 37 8.42 5.99 8.15
N GLN A 38 8.71 5.11 7.19
CA GLN A 38 9.84 5.30 6.29
C GLN A 38 9.67 6.58 5.47
N SER A 39 8.48 6.85 4.91
CA SER A 39 8.25 8.06 4.14
C SER A 39 8.37 9.33 5.00
N ALA A 40 7.89 9.29 6.25
CA ALA A 40 7.92 10.45 7.14
C ALA A 40 9.29 10.72 7.78
N TRP A 41 10.08 9.67 8.07
CA TRP A 41 11.29 9.78 8.90
C TRP A 41 12.60 9.57 8.14
N SER A 42 12.55 9.12 6.89
CA SER A 42 13.75 8.85 6.08
C SER A 42 13.96 9.91 5.01
N GLU A 43 15.23 10.31 4.82
CA GLU A 43 15.65 11.11 3.68
C GLU A 43 15.66 10.31 2.37
N SER A 44 15.86 8.98 2.44
CA SER A 44 15.80 8.13 1.25
C SER A 44 14.44 8.24 0.54
N PRO A 45 14.40 8.27 -0.80
CA PRO A 45 13.16 8.28 -1.58
C PRO A 45 12.26 7.07 -1.26
N VAL A 46 10.98 7.31 -1.05
CA VAL A 46 9.95 6.30 -0.78
C VAL A 46 8.75 6.53 -1.68
N LEU A 47 8.27 5.46 -2.31
CA LEU A 47 6.99 5.39 -3.01
C LEU A 47 6.39 4.01 -2.74
N HIS A 48 5.27 3.95 -2.01
CA HIS A 48 4.64 2.69 -1.64
C HIS A 48 3.12 2.75 -1.75
N ILE A 49 2.57 1.97 -2.67
CA ILE A 49 1.13 1.69 -2.76
C ILE A 49 0.74 0.81 -1.55
N THR A 50 -0.23 1.26 -0.77
CA THR A 50 -0.73 0.48 0.39
C THR A 50 -1.68 -0.63 -0.05
N SER A 51 -1.94 -1.59 0.84
CA SER A 51 -2.93 -2.66 0.62
C SER A 51 -2.64 -3.55 -0.61
N LYS A 52 -1.36 -3.73 -1.01
CA LYS A 52 -0.97 -4.64 -2.10
C LYS A 52 -1.33 -6.10 -1.83
N ARG A 53 -1.36 -6.49 -0.56
CA ARG A 53 -1.73 -7.86 -0.12
C ARG A 53 -3.25 -8.06 -0.03
N ASP A 54 -4.02 -6.98 -0.02
CA ASP A 54 -5.48 -7.02 -0.05
C ASP A 54 -5.96 -7.06 -1.51
N ILE A 55 -5.71 -8.20 -2.17
CA ILE A 55 -5.87 -8.33 -3.62
C ILE A 55 -7.35 -8.27 -4.01
N ALA A 56 -8.24 -8.89 -3.23
CA ALA A 56 -9.64 -9.05 -3.58
C ALA A 56 -10.47 -7.80 -3.24
N ARG A 57 -11.04 -7.14 -4.25
CA ARG A 57 -11.91 -5.98 -4.11
C ARG A 57 -13.36 -6.39 -4.33
N ARG A 58 -14.28 -5.86 -3.52
CA ARG A 58 -15.73 -6.13 -3.62
C ARG A 58 -16.50 -4.96 -4.21
N GLU A 59 -16.01 -3.75 -3.96
CA GLU A 59 -16.60 -2.52 -4.48
C GLU A 59 -15.85 -2.06 -5.74
N PRO A 60 -16.58 -1.61 -6.78
CA PRO A 60 -15.97 -1.12 -8.00
C PRO A 60 -15.29 0.23 -7.82
N ALA A 61 -15.73 1.05 -6.85
CA ALA A 61 -15.06 2.27 -6.45
C ALA A 61 -14.25 2.00 -5.19
N THR A 62 -12.97 2.35 -5.21
CA THR A 62 -12.08 2.22 -4.05
C THR A 62 -11.15 3.41 -3.95
N ASP A 63 -10.75 3.75 -2.74
CA ASP A 63 -9.67 4.69 -2.53
C ASP A 63 -8.34 3.98 -2.74
N ILE A 64 -7.39 4.69 -3.36
CA ILE A 64 -6.01 4.24 -3.53
C ILE A 64 -5.13 5.14 -2.69
N LYS A 65 -4.45 4.56 -1.71
CA LYS A 65 -3.58 5.27 -0.79
C LYS A 65 -2.13 4.90 -1.02
N ILE A 66 -1.28 5.92 -1.09
CA ILE A 66 0.16 5.81 -1.27
C ILE A 66 0.86 6.54 -0.12
N TYR A 67 1.92 5.93 0.41
CA TYR A 67 2.89 6.61 1.27
C TYR A 67 4.11 7.01 0.47
N SER A 68 4.50 8.29 0.51
CA SER A 68 5.63 8.79 -0.25
C SER A 68 6.22 10.08 0.32
N ASN A 69 7.53 10.28 0.10
CA ASN A 69 8.23 11.55 0.30
C ASN A 69 8.75 12.14 -1.03
N CYS A 70 8.18 11.71 -2.16
CA CYS A 70 8.43 12.28 -3.47
C CYS A 70 7.69 13.61 -3.68
N ASP A 71 8.25 14.42 -4.58
CA ASP A 71 7.74 15.75 -4.91
C ASP A 71 6.53 15.63 -5.85
N HIS A 72 6.66 14.80 -6.88
CA HIS A 72 5.62 14.54 -7.87
C HIS A 72 5.36 13.05 -7.96
N ILE A 73 4.08 12.67 -7.89
CA ILE A 73 3.63 11.28 -7.93
C ILE A 73 2.46 11.19 -8.90
N HIS A 74 2.52 10.22 -9.81
CA HIS A 74 1.46 9.90 -10.75
C HIS A 74 0.93 8.51 -10.45
N LEU A 75 -0.39 8.36 -10.53
CA LEU A 75 -1.09 7.08 -10.40
C LEU A 75 -1.78 6.75 -11.72
N LYS A 76 -1.59 5.51 -12.18
CA LYS A 76 -2.35 4.93 -13.28
C LYS A 76 -3.05 3.66 -12.83
N VAL A 77 -4.30 3.50 -13.27
CA VAL A 77 -5.06 2.25 -13.14
C VAL A 77 -5.39 1.74 -14.53
N ASN A 78 -4.92 0.53 -14.86
CA ASN A 78 -5.06 -0.07 -16.19
C ASN A 78 -4.56 0.85 -17.32
N GLY A 79 -3.45 1.56 -17.06
CA GLY A 79 -2.86 2.53 -17.99
C GLY A 79 -3.53 3.92 -18.02
N GLN A 80 -4.69 4.09 -17.38
CA GLN A 80 -5.41 5.37 -17.33
C GLN A 80 -4.92 6.22 -16.14
N ASP A 81 -4.57 7.48 -16.40
CA ASP A 81 -4.18 8.44 -15.37
C ASP A 81 -5.36 8.77 -14.42
N CYS A 82 -5.08 8.79 -13.11
CA CYS A 82 -6.08 9.01 -12.06
C CYS A 82 -6.14 10.45 -11.54
N GLY A 83 -5.40 11.38 -12.14
CA GLY A 83 -5.34 12.78 -11.71
C GLY A 83 -4.53 12.98 -10.43
N HIS A 84 -4.87 14.03 -9.68
CA HIS A 84 -4.16 14.41 -8.47
C HIS A 84 -4.79 13.81 -7.21
N PRO A 85 -3.99 13.39 -6.21
CA PRO A 85 -4.51 12.91 -4.94
C PRO A 85 -4.87 14.06 -4.00
N ASP A 86 -5.72 13.76 -3.01
CA ASP A 86 -5.72 14.49 -1.74
C ASP A 86 -4.42 14.17 -1.00
N ARG A 87 -3.63 15.18 -0.65
CA ARG A 87 -2.34 15.02 0.03
C ARG A 87 -2.35 15.65 1.41
N GLU A 88 -1.94 14.87 2.40
CA GLU A 88 -1.65 15.30 3.76
C GLU A 88 -0.29 14.73 4.15
N ASP A 89 0.72 15.59 4.23
CA ASP A 89 2.13 15.24 4.42
C ASP A 89 2.62 14.15 3.43
N ASN A 90 2.87 12.95 3.96
CA ASN A 90 3.37 11.78 3.24
C ASN A 90 2.26 10.82 2.82
N ILE A 91 1.00 11.16 3.06
CA ILE A 91 -0.18 10.35 2.72
C ILE A 91 -0.85 10.97 1.50
N LEU A 92 -1.01 10.17 0.45
CA LEU A 92 -1.69 10.57 -0.78
C LEU A 92 -2.86 9.62 -1.03
N ILE A 93 -4.05 10.18 -1.23
CA ILE A 93 -5.28 9.39 -1.44
C ILE A 93 -5.96 9.86 -2.73
N TRP A 94 -6.08 8.93 -3.68
CA TRP A 94 -7.02 9.09 -4.80
C TRP A 94 -8.34 8.48 -4.38
N LYS A 95 -9.38 9.32 -4.29
CA LYS A 95 -10.71 8.90 -3.86
C LYS A 95 -11.53 8.33 -5.02
N ASN A 96 -12.36 7.34 -4.72
CA ASN A 96 -13.37 6.80 -5.65
C ASN A 96 -12.80 6.32 -7.01
N VAL A 97 -11.60 5.73 -7.01
CA VAL A 97 -10.99 5.19 -8.23
C VAL A 97 -11.80 3.97 -8.70
N SER A 98 -12.21 3.99 -9.96
CA SER A 98 -13.03 2.95 -10.57
C SER A 98 -12.18 1.78 -11.09
N LEU A 99 -12.48 0.58 -10.60
CA LEU A 99 -11.91 -0.69 -11.04
C LEU A 99 -12.81 -1.37 -12.07
N LYS A 100 -12.19 -2.03 -13.06
CA LYS A 100 -12.88 -2.95 -13.98
C LYS A 100 -13.10 -4.29 -13.28
N LYS A 101 -14.11 -5.05 -13.70
CA LYS A 101 -14.27 -6.45 -13.25
C LYS A 101 -13.02 -7.27 -13.58
N GLY A 102 -12.63 -8.17 -12.67
CA GLY A 102 -11.42 -8.96 -12.83
C GLY A 102 -10.16 -8.21 -12.44
N GLU A 103 -9.05 -8.50 -13.11
CA GLU A 103 -7.73 -7.94 -12.77
C GLU A 103 -7.64 -6.45 -13.11
N ASN A 104 -7.06 -5.69 -12.17
CA ASN A 104 -6.71 -4.29 -12.33
C ASN A 104 -5.24 -4.10 -11.95
N ARG A 105 -4.47 -3.48 -12.86
CA ARG A 105 -3.09 -3.11 -12.61
C ARG A 105 -3.03 -1.71 -12.05
N ILE A 106 -2.42 -1.57 -10.88
CA ILE A 106 -2.23 -0.29 -10.19
C ILE A 106 -0.75 0.06 -10.28
N GLU A 107 -0.44 1.23 -10.84
CA GLU A 107 0.94 1.66 -11.11
C GLU A 107 1.16 3.06 -10.59
N ALA A 108 2.15 3.23 -9.75
CA ALA A 108 2.60 4.52 -9.26
C ALA A 108 4.01 4.81 -9.77
N SER A 109 4.25 6.07 -10.14
CA SER A 109 5.58 6.57 -10.44
C SER A 109 5.80 7.87 -9.69
N GLY A 110 7.00 8.11 -9.18
CA GLY A 110 7.31 9.33 -8.48
C GLY A 110 8.78 9.68 -8.54
N LYS A 111 9.10 10.92 -8.20
CA LYS A 111 10.47 11.43 -8.23
C LYS A 111 10.81 12.19 -6.95
N LYS A 112 12.01 11.96 -6.41
CA LYS A 112 12.60 12.77 -5.35
C LYS A 112 14.00 13.20 -5.77
N GLY A 113 14.18 14.49 -6.04
CA GLY A 113 15.42 15.01 -6.64
C GLY A 113 15.71 14.37 -8.01
N THR A 114 16.82 13.65 -8.14
CA THR A 114 17.20 12.95 -9.38
C THR A 114 16.76 11.48 -9.42
N VAL A 115 16.17 10.96 -8.34
CA VAL A 115 15.80 9.54 -8.23
C VAL A 115 14.36 9.34 -8.68
N ASP A 116 14.20 8.58 -9.76
CA ASP A 116 12.90 8.10 -10.22
C ASP A 116 12.55 6.77 -9.54
N LEU A 117 11.32 6.64 -9.07
CA LEU A 117 10.78 5.45 -8.40
C LEU A 117 9.53 4.97 -9.14
N THR A 118 9.33 3.66 -9.12
CA THR A 118 8.08 3.04 -9.55
C THR A 118 7.64 2.01 -8.53
N ASP A 119 6.32 1.83 -8.44
CA ASP A 119 5.70 0.81 -7.62
C ASP A 119 4.44 0.29 -8.30
N GLN A 120 4.14 -1.00 -8.12
CA GLN A 120 2.98 -1.60 -8.76
C GLN A 120 2.38 -2.74 -7.94
N CYS A 121 1.08 -2.96 -8.12
CA CYS A 121 0.41 -4.16 -7.64
C CYS A 121 -0.77 -4.52 -8.54
N LYS A 122 -1.38 -5.67 -8.23
CA LYS A 122 -2.60 -6.16 -8.89
C LYS A 122 -3.71 -6.29 -7.85
N TRP A 123 -4.87 -5.77 -8.19
CA TRP A 123 -6.11 -6.02 -7.45
C TRP A 123 -7.11 -6.70 -8.36
N VAL A 124 -8.01 -7.50 -7.79
CA VAL A 124 -9.03 -8.24 -8.52
C VAL A 124 -10.40 -7.82 -7.99
N LEU A 125 -11.20 -7.14 -8.81
CA LEU A 125 -12.60 -6.87 -8.49
C LEU A 125 -13.40 -8.16 -8.70
N LEU A 126 -13.84 -8.74 -7.59
CA LEU A 126 -14.65 -9.96 -7.57
C LEU A 126 -16.02 -9.70 -8.19
N ASP A 127 -16.58 -10.71 -8.85
CA ASP A 127 -17.99 -10.66 -9.20
C ASP A 127 -18.85 -10.60 -7.94
N LYS A 128 -19.95 -9.82 -8.00
CA LYS A 128 -21.00 -9.91 -7.00
C LYS A 128 -21.49 -11.35 -7.00
N LYS A 129 -21.30 -12.07 -5.89
CA LYS A 129 -21.94 -13.38 -5.70
C LYS A 129 -23.45 -13.19 -5.95
N LYS A 130 -24.01 -14.01 -6.82
CA LYS A 130 -25.47 -14.14 -6.97
C LYS A 130 -26.09 -14.57 -5.64
#